data_AF-A0A1I0LWX2-F1
#
_entry.id   AF-A0A1I0LWX2-F1
#
_cell.length_a   1.000
_cell.length_b   1.000
_cell.length_c   1.000
_cell.angle_alpha   90.00
_cell.angle_beta   90.00
_cell.angle_gamma   90.00
#
_symmetry.space_group_name_H-M   'P 1'
#
loop_
_entity.id
_entity.type
_entity.pdbx_description
1 polymer ?
#
loop_
_entity_poly.entity_id
_entity_poly.type
_entity_poly.pdbx_seq_one_letter_code
_entity_poly.pdbx_strand_id
1 'polypeptide(L)' 'MLICTPDYLQKQVRESGIVDGRHHLIIDTFDHQKIEYYIQKRVASIESETWDRLAEKLGRIGLWEYEDYED' A
#
# COMPACT_ATOMS: atom_id res chain seq x y z
N MET A 1 -2.35 -12.20 -10.66
CA MET A 1 -1.95 -11.01 -11.45
C MET A 1 -3.22 -10.35 -11.94
N LEU A 2 -3.42 -9.07 -11.62
CA LEU A 2 -4.59 -8.32 -12.09
C LEU A 2 -4.19 -7.59 -13.37
N ILE A 3 -5.04 -7.64 -14.40
CA ILE A 3 -4.79 -7.01 -15.70
C ILE A 3 -5.82 -5.89 -15.84
N CYS A 4 -5.36 -4.67 -16.10
CA CYS A 4 -6.22 -3.54 -16.40
C CYS A 4 -5.59 -2.65 -17.47
N THR A 5 -6.42 -1.83 -18.12
CA THR A 5 -5.92 -0.81 -19.04
C THR A 5 -5.41 0.41 -18.25
N PRO A 6 -4.46 1.17 -18.81
CA PRO A 6 -4.03 2.44 -18.21
C PRO A 6 -5.20 3.40 -17.94
N ASP A 7 -6.16 3.49 -18.86
CA ASP A 7 -7.33 4.37 -18.72
C ASP A 7 -8.23 3.98 -17.55
N TYR A 8 -8.42 2.67 -17.31
CA TYR A 8 -9.16 2.19 -16.16
C TYR A 8 -8.45 2.59 -14.86
N LEU A 9 -7.14 2.37 -14.79
CA LEU A 9 -6.36 2.72 -13.60
C LEU A 9 -6.37 4.23 -13.33
N GLN A 10 -6.23 5.05 -14.37
CA GLN A 10 -6.34 6.50 -14.24
C GLN A 10 -7.72 6.93 -13.72
N LYS A 11 -8.80 6.31 -14.21
CA LYS A 11 -10.15 6.56 -13.69
C LYS A 11 -10.26 6.21 -12.20
N GLN A 12 -9.72 5.07 -11.77
CA GLN A 12 -9.73 4.66 -10.36
C GLN A 12 -8.99 5.64 -9.46
N VAL A 13 -7.83 6.14 -9.90
CA VAL A 13 -7.07 7.16 -9.15
C VAL A 13 -7.84 8.47 -9.06
N ARG A 14 -8.53 8.91 -10.13
CA ARG A 14 -9.36 10.12 -10.10
C ARG A 14 -10.53 10.00 -9.13
N GLU A 15 -11.15 8.83 -9.03
CA GLU A 15 -12.30 8.58 -8.15
C GLU A 15 -11.89 8.39 -6.69
N SER A 16 -10.81 7.64 -6.44
CA SER A 16 -10.41 7.21 -5.08
C SER A 16 -9.25 8.04 -4.49
N GLY A 17 -8.59 8.85 -5.32
CA GLY A 17 -7.41 9.64 -4.97
C GLY A 17 -6.10 8.85 -4.96
N ILE A 18 -6.09 7.68 -4.31
CA ILE A 18 -4.93 6.78 -4.24
C ILE A 18 -5.43 5.35 -4.51
N VAL A 19 -4.74 4.61 -5.36
CA VAL A 19 -4.97 3.18 -5.56
C VAL A 19 -3.81 2.40 -4.94
N ASP A 20 -4.14 1.48 -4.03
CA ASP A 20 -3.21 0.56 -3.37
C ASP A 20 -2.95 -0.65 -4.28
N GLY A 21 -1.78 -0.68 -4.89
CA GLY A 21 -1.25 -1.82 -5.62
C GLY A 21 -0.24 -2.58 -4.76
N ARG A 22 0.06 -3.83 -5.11
CA ARG A 22 1.05 -4.63 -4.37
C ARG A 22 2.41 -3.91 -4.37
N HIS A 23 2.84 -3.43 -3.19
CA HIS A 23 4.04 -2.61 -2.96
C HIS A 23 4.08 -1.28 -3.73
N HIS A 24 2.95 -0.76 -4.22
CA HIS A 24 2.89 0.47 -5.00
C HIS A 24 1.68 1.30 -4.62
N LEU A 25 1.87 2.62 -4.43
CA LEU A 25 0.76 3.58 -4.40
C LEU A 25 0.69 4.30 -5.74
N ILE A 26 -0.47 4.20 -6.39
CA ILE A 26 -0.69 4.80 -7.70
C ILE A 26 -1.49 6.08 -7.48
N ILE A 27 -0.91 7.20 -7.92
CA ILE A 27 -1.39 8.57 -7.66
C ILE A 27 -1.33 9.40 -8.95
N ASP A 28 -2.18 10.43 -9.04
CA ASP A 28 -2.23 11.34 -10.20
C ASP A 28 -1.18 12.45 -10.08
N THR A 29 -0.96 12.96 -8.87
CA THR A 29 0.07 13.96 -8.56
C THR A 29 0.64 13.67 -7.19
N PHE A 30 1.94 13.93 -7.03
CA PHE A 30 2.61 13.75 -5.75
C PHE A 30 2.12 14.79 -4.74
N ASP A 31 1.52 14.31 -3.66
CA ASP A 31 1.10 15.08 -2.51
C ASP A 31 1.60 14.36 -1.26
N HIS A 32 2.68 14.88 -0.68
CA HIS A 32 3.34 14.25 0.46
C HIS A 32 2.39 14.06 1.65
N GLN A 33 1.59 15.07 1.99
CA GLN A 33 0.71 15.03 3.16
C GLN A 33 -0.40 13.99 2.97
N LYS A 34 -0.97 13.94 1.76
CA LYS A 34 -2.01 12.96 1.43
C LYS A 34 -1.48 11.53 1.46
N ILE A 35 -0.28 11.31 0.93
CA ILE A 35 0.38 9.99 0.93
C ILE A 35 0.71 9.57 2.36
N GLU A 36 1.31 10.45 3.15
CA GLU A 36 1.65 10.16 4.55
C GLU A 36 0.39 9.80 5.36
N TYR A 37 -0.66 10.62 5.27
CA TYR A 37 -1.92 10.36 5.94
C TYR A 37 -2.54 9.01 5.53
N TYR A 38 -2.48 8.67 4.24
CA TYR A 38 -2.97 7.39 3.74
C TYR A 38 -2.22 6.21 4.35
N ILE A 39 -0.89 6.27 4.37
CA ILE A 39 -0.04 5.22 4.94
C ILE A 39 -0.30 5.09 6.44
N GLN A 40 -0.35 6.20 7.18
CA GLN A 40 -0.65 6.19 8.62
C GLN A 40 -2.00 5.53 8.91
N LYS A 41 -3.05 5.92 8.16
CA LYS A 41 -4.38 5.32 8.29
C LYS A 41 -4.38 3.82 7.97
N ARG A 42 -3.62 3.41 6.95
CA ARG A 42 -3.52 2.01 6.54
C ARG A 42 -2.81 1.16 7.59
N VAL A 43 -1.70 1.65 8.15
CA VAL A 43 -0.97 0.99 9.24
C VAL A 43 -1.83 0.89 10.49
N ALA A 44 -2.50 1.98 10.87
CA ALA A 44 -3.38 2.02 12.03
C ALA A 44 -4.60 1.09 11.91
N SER A 45 -5.01 0.71 10.69
CA SER A 45 -6.12 -0.23 10.47
C SER A 45 -5.71 -1.70 10.53
N ILE A 46 -4.43 -2.02 10.76
CA ILE A 46 -3.96 -3.40 10.82
C ILE A 46 -3.98 -3.87 12.27
N GLU A 47 -4.77 -4.92 12.51
CA GLU A 47 -4.81 -5.63 13.77
C GLU A 47 -4.32 -7.06 13.60
N SER A 48 -3.69 -7.60 14.64
CA SER A 48 -3.17 -8.95 14.68
C SER A 48 -3.06 -9.46 16.12
N GLU A 49 -3.21 -10.77 16.30
CA GLU A 49 -3.09 -11.43 17.60
C GLU A 49 -1.62 -11.64 18.01
N THR A 50 -0.69 -11.65 17.05
CA THR A 50 0.74 -11.84 17.29
C THR A 50 1.57 -10.84 16.49
N TRP A 51 2.78 -10.56 17.00
CA TRP A 51 3.76 -9.69 16.35
C TRP A 51 4.20 -10.22 14.99
N ASP A 52 4.45 -11.53 14.86
CA ASP A 52 4.89 -12.12 13.58
C ASP A 52 3.83 -11.91 12.49
N ARG A 53 2.56 -12.18 12.81
CA ARG A 53 1.43 -11.95 11.89
C ARG A 53 1.20 -10.46 11.61
N LEU A 54 1.55 -9.57 12.54
CA LEU A 54 1.49 -8.13 12.30
C LEU A 54 2.57 -7.70 11.31
N ALA A 55 3.79 -8.18 11.48
CA ALA A 55 4.92 -7.92 10.59
C ALA A 55 4.62 -8.42 9.16
N GLU A 56 4.10 -9.63 9.00
CA GLU A 56 3.66 -10.16 7.70
C GLU A 56 2.62 -9.26 7.01
N LYS A 57 1.66 -8.72 7.77
CA LYS A 57 0.62 -7.82 7.23
C LYS A 57 1.20 -6.47 6.84
N LEU A 58 2.19 -5.96 7.58
CA LEU A 58 2.88 -4.71 7.29
C LEU A 58 3.77 -4.82 6.05
N GLY A 59 4.46 -5.95 5.84
CA GLY A 59 5.28 -6.19 4.63
C GLY A 59 4.50 -6.07 3.32
N ARG A 60 3.19 -6.37 3.35
CA ARG A 60 2.32 -6.18 2.18
C ARG A 60 2.15 -4.72 1.74
N ILE A 61 2.37 -3.75 2.65
CA ILE A 61 2.25 -2.32 2.36
C ILE A 61 3.52 -1.80 1.68
N GLY A 62 4.68 -2.20 2.17
CA GLY A 62 5.97 -1.70 1.68
C GLY A 62 6.96 -2.84 1.52
N LEU A 63 7.56 -2.93 0.33
CA LEU A 63 8.67 -3.84 0.09
C LEU A 63 9.83 -3.41 1.01
N TRP A 64 10.29 -4.32 1.86
CA TRP A 64 11.44 -4.07 2.74
C TRP A 64 12.63 -4.90 2.28
N GLU A 65 13.84 -4.36 2.38
CA GLU A 65 15.07 -5.04 1.93
C GLU A 65 15.39 -6.31 2.75
N TYR A 66 14.73 -6.49 3.91
CA TYR A 66 14.82 -7.69 4.75
C TYR A 66 13.49 -8.47 4.83
N GLU A 67 12.54 -8.20 3.93
CA GLU A 67 11.35 -9.04 3.79
C GLU A 67 11.83 -10.46 3.43
N ASP A 68 11.60 -11.43 4.32
CA ASP A 68 12.11 -12.82 4.30
C ASP A 68 13.57 -13.05 4.75
N TYR A 69 14.17 -12.14 5.53
CA TYR A 69 15.46 -12.41 6.18
C TYR A 69 15.29 -13.45 7.32
N GLU A 70 15.86 -14.64 7.14
CA GLU A 70 16.06 -15.61 8.23
C GLU A 70 17.52 -15.53 8.71
N ASP A 71 17.71 -15.47 10.04
CA ASP A 71 19.02 -15.48 10.71
C ASP A 71 19.82 -16.78 10.50
#